data_AF-A0A1N6UQL5-F1
#
_entry.id   AF-A0A1N6UQL5-F1
#
_cell.length_a   1.000
_cell.length_b   1.000
_cell.length_c   1.000
_cell.angle_alpha   90.00
_cell.angle_beta   90.00
_cell.angle_gamma   90.00
#
_symmetry.space_group_name_H-M   'P 1'
#
loop_
_entity.id
_entity.type
_entity.pdbx_description
1 polymer ?
#
loop_
_entity_poly.entity_id
_entity_poly.type
_entity_poly.pdbx_seq_one_letter_code
_entity_poly.pdbx_strand_id
1 'polypeptide(L)'
;MKTLSPLKASLFALFASSAVFVTAVNAAPAESGKAEYHKGYHMEHGGRHMNKGGMHKMFEGLDLTDAQKADVKKLFAEQKAARTESRPTKEERLANRTEMLTLLTAPNFDETQAKALMSAQQEQRQTQMIERMKIQNQVYNLLTPEQQAKFKARFEAHRGKEPRG
;
A
#
# COMPACT_ATOMS: atom_id res chain seq x y z
N MET A 1 -49.16 23.73 -41.27
CA MET A 1 -49.14 23.12 -39.93
C MET A 1 -47.81 23.55 -39.29
N LYS A 2 -47.77 24.48 -38.33
CA LYS A 2 -47.93 24.26 -36.86
C LYS A 2 -47.09 23.03 -36.44
N THR A 3 -46.04 23.11 -35.61
CA THR A 3 -46.01 23.69 -34.24
C THR A 3 -44.59 23.93 -33.74
N LEU A 4 -44.40 25.06 -33.05
CA LEU A 4 -43.30 25.30 -32.08
C LEU A 4 -43.41 24.31 -30.91
N SER A 5 -42.29 23.80 -30.40
CA SER A 5 -42.24 23.04 -29.14
C SER A 5 -41.56 23.83 -28.01
N PRO A 6 -42.11 23.84 -26.78
CA PRO A 6 -41.77 24.78 -25.71
C PRO A 6 -40.78 24.27 -24.64
N LEU A 7 -40.09 25.24 -24.03
CA LEU A 7 -39.71 25.34 -22.60
C LEU A 7 -39.25 24.07 -21.87
N LYS A 8 -37.93 23.95 -21.65
CA LYS A 8 -37.38 23.12 -20.57
C LYS A 8 -37.64 23.82 -19.23
N ALA A 9 -38.68 23.39 -18.53
CA ALA A 9 -38.96 23.81 -17.17
C ALA A 9 -37.85 23.27 -16.24
N SER A 10 -37.03 24.18 -15.71
CA SER A 10 -36.10 23.92 -14.63
C SER A 10 -36.88 23.86 -13.32
N LEU A 11 -36.95 22.69 -12.68
CA LEU A 11 -37.55 22.54 -11.36
C LEU A 11 -36.43 22.43 -10.33
N PHE A 12 -36.17 23.54 -9.63
CA PHE A 12 -35.33 23.58 -8.43
C PHE A 12 -36.05 22.81 -7.31
N ALA A 13 -35.47 21.69 -6.88
CA ALA A 13 -35.92 20.96 -5.70
C ALA A 13 -35.46 21.71 -4.44
N LEU A 14 -36.41 22.26 -3.69
CA LEU A 14 -36.23 22.80 -2.34
C LEU A 14 -35.95 21.65 -1.37
N PHE A 15 -34.71 21.52 -0.91
CA PHE A 15 -34.40 20.62 0.20
C PHE A 15 -34.79 21.27 1.53
N ALA A 16 -35.69 20.60 2.24
CA ALA A 16 -36.17 20.95 3.57
C ALA A 16 -35.02 20.96 4.58
N SER A 17 -34.74 22.12 5.18
CA SER A 17 -33.92 22.21 6.39
C SER A 17 -34.72 21.71 7.58
N SER A 18 -34.24 20.63 8.21
CA SER A 18 -34.76 20.12 9.47
C SER A 18 -33.67 20.17 10.54
N ALA A 19 -33.94 20.96 11.58
CA ALA A 19 -33.47 20.93 12.97
C ALA A 19 -32.05 20.44 13.28
N VAL A 20 -31.19 21.36 13.72
CA VAL A 20 -30.03 21.03 14.55
C VAL A 20 -30.46 21.07 16.02
N PHE A 21 -30.55 19.89 16.64
CA PHE A 21 -30.57 19.76 18.10
C PHE A 21 -29.15 20.04 18.63
N VAL A 22 -29.00 21.09 19.44
CA VAL A 22 -27.77 21.33 20.22
C VAL A 22 -27.92 20.61 21.55
N THR A 23 -27.24 19.48 21.72
CA THR A 23 -27.00 18.90 23.04
C THR A 23 -25.71 19.48 23.59
N ALA A 24 -25.82 20.32 24.62
CA ALA A 24 -24.68 20.79 25.39
C ALA A 24 -24.13 19.61 26.23
N VAL A 25 -23.00 19.04 25.82
CA VAL A 25 -22.23 18.10 26.66
C VAL A 25 -21.29 18.93 27.54
N ASN A 26 -21.56 18.92 28.83
CA ASN A 26 -20.72 19.53 29.85
C ASN A 26 -19.48 18.65 30.06
N ALA A 27 -18.31 19.09 29.56
CA ALA A 27 -17.04 18.41 29.79
C ALA A 27 -16.39 18.98 31.06
N ALA A 28 -16.32 18.17 32.13
CA ALA A 28 -15.47 18.45 33.27
C ALA A 28 -13.99 18.19 32.88
N PRO A 29 -13.03 19.01 33.33
CA PRO A 29 -11.61 18.78 33.04
C PRO A 29 -11.10 17.66 33.96
N ALA A 30 -10.78 16.50 33.39
CA ALA A 30 -10.05 15.46 34.09
C ALA A 30 -8.54 15.75 33.99
N GLU A 31 -7.91 15.72 35.16
CA GLU A 31 -6.51 16.03 35.46
C GLU A 31 -5.49 15.30 34.57
N SER A 32 -4.39 16.02 34.37
CA SER A 32 -3.15 15.60 33.74
C SER A 32 -2.46 14.47 34.51
N GLY A 33 -2.69 13.21 34.11
CA GLY A 33 -1.81 12.09 34.42
C GLY A 33 -0.72 11.97 33.36
N LYS A 34 0.53 12.33 33.68
CA LYS A 34 1.69 12.03 32.82
C LYS A 34 1.93 10.52 32.82
N ALA A 35 1.37 9.82 31.84
CA ALA A 35 1.72 8.44 31.56
C ALA A 35 3.11 8.40 30.90
N GLU A 36 4.10 8.03 31.68
CA GLU A 36 5.44 7.66 31.23
C GLU A 36 5.32 6.37 30.40
N TYR A 37 5.29 6.52 29.06
CA TYR A 37 5.25 5.38 28.16
C TYR A 37 6.61 4.69 28.14
N HIS A 38 6.66 3.53 28.79
CA HIS A 38 7.77 2.59 28.73
C HIS A 38 8.18 2.26 27.28
N LYS A 39 9.49 2.33 27.05
CA LYS A 39 10.22 1.91 25.85
C LYS A 39 9.96 0.42 25.57
N GLY A 40 8.89 0.13 24.82
CA GLY A 40 8.51 -1.22 24.40
C GLY A 40 9.42 -1.79 23.33
N TYR A 41 10.14 -2.85 23.71
CA TYR A 41 10.59 -4.00 22.90
C TYR A 41 10.80 -3.80 21.40
N HIS A 42 12.08 -3.91 20.98
CA HIS A 42 12.41 -4.28 19.61
C HIS A 42 11.80 -5.65 19.31
N MET A 43 10.64 -5.66 18.68
CA MET A 43 10.15 -6.85 17.98
C MET A 43 11.12 -7.13 16.83
N GLU A 44 11.88 -8.22 16.94
CA GLU A 44 12.59 -8.82 15.82
C GLU A 44 11.58 -9.03 14.68
N HIS A 45 11.74 -8.28 13.60
CA HIS A 45 10.89 -8.37 12.42
C HIS A 45 11.18 -9.66 11.64
N GLY A 46 10.70 -10.79 12.13
CA GLY A 46 10.70 -12.09 11.43
C GLY A 46 9.69 -12.18 10.27
N GLY A 47 8.92 -11.12 10.01
CA GLY A 47 7.92 -11.10 8.96
C GLY A 47 8.00 -9.83 8.11
N ARG A 48 8.34 -10.01 6.83
CA ARG A 48 8.10 -9.05 5.72
C ARG A 48 8.98 -7.79 5.67
N HIS A 49 10.30 -7.96 5.63
CA HIS A 49 11.20 -6.96 5.01
C HIS A 49 11.38 -7.17 3.50
N MET A 50 10.30 -7.36 2.75
CA MET A 50 10.31 -7.23 1.27
C MET A 50 10.35 -5.76 0.80
N ASN A 51 10.83 -4.83 1.63
CA ASN A 51 10.64 -3.39 1.39
C ASN A 51 11.90 -2.52 1.34
N LYS A 52 13.12 -3.07 1.45
CA LYS A 52 14.32 -2.28 1.11
C LYS A 52 15.41 -3.00 0.30
N GLY A 53 15.34 -4.34 0.15
CA GLY A 53 16.32 -5.08 -0.67
C GLY A 53 15.78 -6.30 -1.41
N GLY A 54 14.48 -6.60 -1.35
CA GLY A 54 13.93 -7.89 -1.79
C GLY A 54 14.20 -8.23 -3.26
N MET A 55 14.08 -7.26 -4.18
CA MET A 55 14.38 -7.51 -5.59
C MET A 55 15.87 -7.61 -5.89
N HIS A 56 16.71 -6.81 -5.24
CA HIS A 56 18.16 -6.88 -5.45
C HIS A 56 18.73 -8.21 -4.95
N LYS A 57 18.30 -8.62 -3.75
CA LYS A 57 18.67 -9.89 -3.10
C LYS A 57 18.29 -11.12 -3.90
N MET A 58 17.25 -11.05 -4.74
CA MET A 58 16.82 -12.18 -5.56
C MET A 58 17.88 -12.58 -6.61
N PHE A 59 18.65 -11.62 -7.10
CA PHE A 59 19.68 -11.82 -8.13
C PHE A 59 21.11 -11.78 -7.58
N GLU A 60 21.27 -11.55 -6.26
CA GLU A 60 22.57 -11.58 -5.59
C GLU A 60 23.21 -12.97 -5.68
N GLY A 61 24.52 -13.02 -5.91
CA GLY A 61 25.29 -14.27 -5.98
C GLY A 61 25.01 -15.13 -7.23
N LEU A 62 24.37 -14.57 -8.26
CA LEU A 62 24.31 -15.16 -9.61
C LEU A 62 25.58 -14.87 -10.44
N ASP A 63 26.62 -14.30 -9.83
CA ASP A 63 27.88 -13.99 -10.48
C ASP A 63 27.67 -13.16 -11.76
N LEU A 64 26.85 -12.11 -11.64
CA LEU A 64 26.53 -11.21 -12.74
C LEU A 64 27.81 -10.53 -13.26
N THR A 65 27.91 -10.41 -14.59
CA THR A 65 28.95 -9.60 -15.21
C THR A 65 28.74 -8.12 -14.88
N ASP A 66 29.78 -7.30 -15.02
CA ASP A 66 29.66 -5.87 -14.72
C ASP A 66 28.70 -5.15 -15.68
N ALA A 67 28.61 -5.62 -16.93
CA ALA A 67 27.61 -5.17 -17.88
C ALA A 67 26.18 -5.51 -17.40
N GLN A 68 25.92 -6.76 -16.99
CA GLN A 68 24.62 -7.17 -16.44
C GLN A 68 24.26 -6.36 -15.19
N LYS A 69 25.21 -6.12 -14.28
CA LYS A 69 24.98 -5.29 -13.07
C LYS A 69 24.59 -3.86 -13.44
N ALA A 70 25.24 -3.28 -14.45
CA ALA A 70 24.92 -1.93 -14.93
C ALA A 70 23.50 -1.86 -15.49
N ASP A 71 23.11 -2.83 -16.34
CA ASP A 71 21.76 -2.93 -16.91
C ASP A 71 20.69 -3.11 -15.82
N VAL A 72 20.95 -4.01 -14.87
CA VAL A 72 20.05 -4.24 -13.73
C VAL A 72 19.89 -2.97 -12.88
N LYS A 73 20.99 -2.26 -12.60
CA LYS A 73 20.94 -1.00 -11.86
C LYS A 73 20.14 0.07 -12.61
N LYS A 74 20.28 0.14 -13.93
CA LYS A 74 19.52 1.05 -14.79
C LYS A 74 18.02 0.74 -14.73
N LEU A 75 17.62 -0.52 -14.90
CA LEU A 75 16.22 -0.95 -14.78
C LEU A 75 15.61 -0.57 -13.42
N PHE A 76 16.35 -0.79 -12.32
CA PHE A 76 15.87 -0.40 -10.99
C PHE A 76 15.79 1.12 -10.80
N ALA A 77 16.69 1.89 -11.40
CA ALA A 77 16.67 3.34 -11.34
C ALA A 77 15.45 3.92 -12.08
N GLU A 78 15.16 3.41 -13.29
CA GLU A 78 13.99 3.78 -14.08
C GLU A 78 12.69 3.46 -13.33
N GLN A 79 12.58 2.27 -12.76
CA GLN A 79 11.42 1.89 -11.95
C GLN A 79 11.28 2.75 -10.69
N LYS A 80 12.39 3.10 -10.05
CA LYS A 80 12.36 3.97 -8.86
C LYS A 80 11.87 5.37 -9.22
N ALA A 81 12.28 5.91 -10.36
CA ALA A 81 11.77 7.19 -10.85
C ALA A 81 10.26 7.12 -11.09
N ALA A 82 9.78 6.12 -11.84
CA ALA A 82 8.35 5.91 -12.10
C ALA A 82 7.50 5.73 -10.81
N ARG A 83 8.05 5.02 -9.81
CA ARG A 83 7.35 4.77 -8.53
C ARG A 83 7.35 5.97 -7.58
N THR A 84 8.21 6.97 -7.80
CA THR A 84 8.25 8.14 -6.92
C THR A 84 6.95 8.94 -7.03
N GLU A 85 6.38 9.01 -8.22
CA GLU A 85 5.12 9.71 -8.51
C GLU A 85 3.88 8.97 -7.97
N SER A 86 3.89 7.64 -7.93
CA SER A 86 2.75 6.83 -7.48
C SER A 86 2.76 6.48 -5.98
N ARG A 87 3.70 7.06 -5.22
CA ARG A 87 3.88 6.76 -3.80
C ARG A 87 2.90 7.59 -2.97
N PRO A 88 2.15 6.96 -2.03
CA PRO A 88 1.25 7.72 -1.18
C PRO A 88 2.00 8.82 -0.43
N THR A 89 1.40 9.99 -0.30
CA THR A 89 2.00 11.13 0.41
C THR A 89 2.15 10.83 1.90
N LYS A 90 2.85 11.70 2.65
CA LYS A 90 2.90 11.56 4.12
C LYS A 90 1.51 11.69 4.74
N GLU A 91 0.71 12.60 4.22
CA GLU A 91 -0.64 12.91 4.70
C GLU A 91 -1.61 11.77 4.43
N GLU A 92 -1.63 11.22 3.21
CA GLU A 92 -2.46 10.05 2.87
C GLU A 92 -2.12 8.84 3.75
N ARG A 93 -0.83 8.62 4.04
CA ARG A 93 -0.42 7.54 4.96
C ARG A 93 -0.88 7.80 6.38
N LEU A 94 -0.89 9.06 6.82
CA LEU A 94 -1.36 9.41 8.16
C LEU A 94 -2.89 9.22 8.25
N ALA A 95 -3.64 9.71 7.27
CA ALA A 95 -5.09 9.54 7.17
C ALA A 95 -5.48 8.06 7.23
N ASN A 96 -4.86 7.22 6.40
CA ASN A 96 -5.08 5.77 6.42
C ASN A 96 -4.79 5.14 7.80
N ARG A 97 -3.75 5.61 8.51
CA ARG A 97 -3.44 5.10 9.86
C ARG A 97 -4.47 5.54 10.88
N THR A 98 -4.94 6.77 10.80
CA THR A 98 -5.98 7.29 11.69
C THR A 98 -7.29 6.55 11.47
N GLU A 99 -7.73 6.34 10.23
CA GLU A 99 -8.96 5.58 9.92
C GLU A 99 -8.89 4.14 10.44
N MET A 100 -7.73 3.47 10.27
CA MET A 100 -7.51 2.15 10.86
C MET A 100 -7.59 2.18 12.38
N LEU A 101 -7.00 3.18 13.04
CA LEU A 101 -7.06 3.31 14.50
C LEU A 101 -8.49 3.52 14.98
N THR A 102 -9.25 4.41 14.32
CA THR A 102 -10.66 4.66 14.65
C THR A 102 -11.49 3.39 14.59
N LEU A 103 -11.33 2.58 13.54
CA LEU A 103 -12.01 1.28 13.40
C LEU A 103 -11.66 0.32 14.54
N LEU A 104 -10.40 0.29 14.97
CA LEU A 104 -9.91 -0.62 16.00
C LEU A 104 -10.31 -0.18 17.42
N THR A 105 -10.44 1.13 17.65
CA THR A 105 -10.80 1.68 18.96
C THR A 105 -12.30 1.95 19.11
N ALA A 106 -13.11 1.68 18.07
CA ALA A 106 -14.54 1.82 18.13
C ALA A 106 -15.16 0.80 19.11
N PRO A 107 -16.24 1.13 19.84
CA PRO A 107 -16.93 0.20 20.74
C PRO A 107 -17.43 -1.07 20.04
N ASN A 108 -17.80 -0.94 18.76
CA ASN A 108 -18.20 -2.05 17.89
C ASN A 108 -17.40 -1.97 16.58
N PHE A 109 -16.99 -3.12 16.07
CA PHE A 109 -16.23 -3.20 14.83
C PHE A 109 -17.14 -3.08 13.60
N ASP A 110 -16.88 -2.09 12.74
CA ASP A 110 -17.56 -1.94 11.45
C ASP A 110 -16.80 -2.71 10.35
N GLU A 111 -17.25 -3.94 10.09
CA GLU A 111 -16.68 -4.79 9.04
C GLU A 111 -16.85 -4.19 7.64
N THR A 112 -17.91 -3.43 7.39
CA THR A 112 -18.19 -2.83 6.08
C THR A 112 -17.19 -1.72 5.79
N GLN A 113 -16.95 -0.83 6.76
CA GLN A 113 -15.96 0.22 6.64
C GLN A 113 -14.53 -0.34 6.55
N ALA A 114 -14.22 -1.40 7.31
CA ALA A 114 -12.94 -2.10 7.20
C ALA A 114 -12.71 -2.69 5.80
N LYS A 115 -13.72 -3.32 5.19
CA LYS A 115 -13.64 -3.83 3.82
C LYS A 115 -13.42 -2.71 2.81
N ALA A 116 -14.13 -1.59 2.92
CA ALA A 116 -13.96 -0.46 2.02
C ALA A 116 -12.52 0.10 2.05
N LEU A 117 -11.98 0.28 3.25
CA LEU A 117 -10.61 0.76 3.46
C LEU A 117 -9.56 -0.20 2.86
N MET A 118 -9.79 -1.51 2.96
CA MET A 118 -8.90 -2.52 2.37
C MET A 118 -9.00 -2.58 0.84
N SER A 119 -10.21 -2.45 0.29
CA SER A 119 -10.46 -2.46 -1.15
C SER A 119 -9.77 -1.28 -1.85
N ALA A 120 -9.84 -0.08 -1.29
CA ALA A 120 -9.17 1.11 -1.84
C ALA A 120 -7.65 0.91 -2.01
N GLN A 121 -7.04 0.12 -1.14
CA GLN A 121 -5.61 -0.17 -1.19
C GLN A 121 -5.27 -1.39 -2.06
N GLN A 122 -6.24 -2.21 -2.44
CA GLN A 122 -6.00 -3.48 -3.13
C GLN A 122 -5.50 -3.28 -4.57
N GLU A 123 -6.12 -2.36 -5.32
CA GLU A 123 -5.74 -2.08 -6.70
C GLU A 123 -4.29 -1.56 -6.79
N GLN A 124 -3.94 -0.59 -5.95
CA GLN A 124 -2.57 -0.08 -5.89
C GLN A 124 -1.56 -1.19 -5.54
N ARG A 125 -1.91 -2.09 -4.62
CA ARG A 125 -1.06 -3.25 -4.26
C ARG A 125 -0.90 -4.19 -5.44
N GLN A 126 -1.96 -4.47 -6.20
CA GLN A 126 -1.92 -5.34 -7.37
C GLN A 126 -1.02 -4.76 -8.46
N THR A 127 -1.21 -3.48 -8.80
CA THR A 127 -0.38 -2.78 -9.79
C THR A 127 1.11 -2.82 -9.39
N GLN A 128 1.42 -2.52 -8.13
CA GLN A 128 2.80 -2.61 -7.63
C GLN A 128 3.37 -4.03 -7.68
N MET A 129 2.55 -5.07 -7.45
CA MET A 129 3.02 -6.46 -7.57
C MET A 129 3.33 -6.82 -9.02
N ILE A 130 2.45 -6.45 -9.96
CA ILE A 130 2.66 -6.69 -11.40
C ILE A 130 3.93 -5.98 -11.89
N GLU A 131 4.13 -4.72 -11.51
CA GLU A 131 5.36 -3.97 -11.85
C GLU A 131 6.63 -4.65 -11.32
N ARG A 132 6.61 -5.16 -10.08
CA ARG A 132 7.74 -5.91 -9.53
C ARG A 132 8.00 -7.18 -10.34
N MET A 133 6.96 -7.92 -10.71
CA MET A 133 7.10 -9.14 -11.52
C MET A 133 7.66 -8.84 -12.91
N LYS A 134 7.25 -7.72 -13.54
CA LYS A 134 7.80 -7.28 -14.83
C LYS A 134 9.31 -7.04 -14.74
N ILE A 135 9.76 -6.30 -13.74
CA ILE A 135 11.20 -6.05 -13.53
C ILE A 135 11.96 -7.34 -13.26
N GLN A 136 11.41 -8.24 -12.43
CA GLN A 136 12.03 -9.54 -12.19
C GLN A 136 12.21 -10.35 -13.48
N ASN A 137 11.20 -10.34 -14.35
CA ASN A 137 11.28 -11.00 -15.65
C ASN A 137 12.33 -10.35 -16.57
N GLN A 138 12.37 -9.02 -16.63
CA GLN A 138 13.37 -8.30 -17.41
C GLN A 138 14.80 -8.63 -16.96
N VAL A 139 15.06 -8.63 -15.65
CA VAL A 139 16.36 -9.01 -15.09
C VAL A 139 16.67 -10.49 -15.38
N TYR A 140 15.70 -11.38 -15.24
CA TYR A 140 15.88 -12.80 -15.56
C TYR A 140 16.31 -13.03 -17.01
N ASN A 141 15.77 -12.25 -17.96
CA ASN A 141 16.13 -12.35 -19.37
C ASN A 141 17.52 -11.78 -19.71
N LEU A 142 18.16 -11.03 -18.79
CA LEU A 142 19.56 -10.60 -18.93
C LEU A 142 20.54 -11.70 -18.53
N LEU A 143 20.08 -12.73 -17.81
CA LEU A 143 20.92 -13.80 -17.29
C LEU A 143 21.31 -14.79 -18.39
N THR A 144 22.50 -15.37 -18.26
CA THR A 144 22.92 -16.51 -19.08
C THR A 144 22.12 -17.78 -18.72
N PRO A 145 22.07 -18.80 -19.59
CA PRO A 145 21.35 -20.05 -19.30
C PRO A 145 21.79 -20.70 -17.97
N GLU A 146 23.09 -20.67 -17.66
CA GLU A 146 23.64 -21.21 -16.40
C GLU A 146 23.17 -20.42 -15.18
N GLN A 147 23.18 -19.08 -15.27
CA GLN A 147 22.69 -18.20 -14.21
C GLN A 147 21.19 -18.37 -13.99
N GLN A 148 20.40 -18.56 -15.05
CA GLN A 148 18.97 -18.86 -14.97
C GLN A 148 18.70 -20.18 -14.25
N ALA A 149 19.48 -21.23 -14.54
CA ALA A 149 19.38 -22.51 -13.84
C ALA A 149 19.68 -22.36 -12.34
N LYS A 150 20.77 -21.65 -12.00
CA LYS A 150 21.14 -21.33 -10.60
C LYS A 150 20.03 -20.56 -9.88
N PHE A 151 19.42 -19.59 -10.56
CA PHE A 151 18.30 -18.82 -10.04
C PHE A 151 17.08 -19.70 -9.71
N LYS A 152 16.66 -20.57 -10.63
CA LYS A 152 15.53 -21.50 -10.41
C LYS A 152 15.79 -22.46 -9.25
N ALA A 153 16.98 -23.05 -9.20
CA ALA A 153 17.36 -23.97 -8.12
C ALA A 153 17.31 -23.29 -6.74
N ARG A 154 17.79 -22.04 -6.64
CA ARG A 154 17.69 -21.26 -5.39
C ARG A 154 16.24 -20.96 -5.03
N PHE A 155 15.42 -20.58 -6.01
CA PHE A 155 14.01 -20.29 -5.78
C PHE A 155 13.27 -21.52 -5.24
N GLU A 156 13.54 -22.71 -5.79
CA GLU A 156 12.98 -23.98 -5.30
C GLU A 156 13.49 -24.35 -3.91
N ALA A 157 14.80 -24.20 -3.65
CA ALA A 157 15.37 -24.44 -2.33
C ALA A 157 14.81 -23.50 -1.25
N HIS A 158 14.45 -22.26 -1.61
CA HIS A 158 13.78 -21.34 -0.70
C HIS A 158 12.29 -21.68 -0.48
N ARG A 159 11.62 -22.33 -1.44
CA ARG A 159 10.26 -22.86 -1.24
C ARG A 159 10.22 -24.11 -0.36
N GLY A 160 11.29 -24.91 -0.36
CA GLY A 160 11.40 -26.12 0.46
C GLY A 160 11.83 -25.90 1.92
N LYS A 161 12.18 -24.67 2.30
CA LYS A 161 12.46 -24.32 3.69
C LYS A 161 11.16 -23.87 4.34
N GLU A 162 10.63 -24.67 5.28
CA GLU A 162 9.48 -24.27 6.09
C GLU A 162 9.74 -22.88 6.70
N PRO A 163 8.72 -22.01 6.75
CA PRO A 163 8.85 -20.76 7.49
C PRO A 163 9.21 -21.12 8.92
N ARG A 164 10.35 -20.62 9.41
CA ARG A 164 10.74 -20.81 10.80
C ARG A 164 9.59 -20.30 11.66
N GLY A 165 8.95 -21.24 12.37
CA GLY A 165 7.91 -20.97 13.36
C GLY A 165 8.43 -20.09 14.47
#